data_AF-A0A6M2E3Z7-F1
#
_entry.id   AF-A0A6M2E3Z7-F1
#
_cell.length_a   1.000
_cell.length_b   1.000
_cell.length_c   1.000
_cell.angle_alpha   90.00
_cell.angle_beta   90.00
_cell.angle_gamma   90.00
#
_symmetry.space_group_name_H-M   'P 1'
#
loop_
_entity.id
_entity.type
_entity.pdbx_description
1 polymer ?
#
loop_
_entity_poly.entity_id
_entity_poly.type
_entity_poly.pdbx_seq_one_letter_code
_entity_poly.pdbx_strand_id
1 'polypeptide(L)'
;GLWEVAVSGKPQKDRFCKPHLTRPSLVKKLRRCVCQSGFVRNAWEECILKKDCKKCKGRKKMDYNGCESACPLTCGQPVSSLCTAQCVSRCACPPGYVVYPKKKGTCVPARKCPPKCPRHSRFQLCVSTCQHWCGRPRPKKCSTQCNSGDCVCSRGYA
;
A
#
# COMPACT_ATOMS: atom_id res chain seq x y z
N GLY A 1 -2.83 -3.18 18.38
CA GLY A 1 -1.45 -3.53 17.97
C GLY A 1 -0.46 -2.78 18.84
N LEU A 2 0.84 -3.14 18.78
CA LEU A 2 1.90 -2.59 19.66
C LEU A 2 1.96 -1.03 19.70
N TRP A 3 1.52 -0.38 18.62
CA TRP A 3 1.62 1.07 18.39
C TRP A 3 0.29 1.82 18.42
N GLU A 4 -0.78 1.14 18.82
CA GLU A 4 -2.12 1.71 18.96
C GLU A 4 -2.53 1.70 20.43
N VAL A 5 -3.40 2.63 20.80
CA VAL A 5 -4.05 2.69 22.11
C VAL A 5 -5.55 2.73 21.94
N ALA A 6 -6.25 2.06 22.86
CA ALA A 6 -7.69 2.15 22.96
C ALA A 6 -8.10 3.57 23.35
N VAL A 7 -9.18 4.05 22.75
CA VAL A 7 -9.79 5.34 23.07
C VAL A 7 -10.87 5.13 24.12
N SER A 8 -10.74 5.79 25.27
CA SER A 8 -11.81 5.86 26.28
C SER A 8 -12.89 6.83 25.80
N GLY A 9 -14.14 6.36 25.74
CA GLY A 9 -15.30 7.19 25.36
C GLY A 9 -15.59 7.22 23.84
N LYS A 10 -15.79 8.44 23.30
CA LYS A 10 -16.19 8.62 21.88
C LYS A 10 -15.04 8.23 20.94
N PRO A 11 -15.29 7.46 19.87
CA PRO A 11 -14.29 7.15 18.84
C PRO A 11 -13.62 8.40 18.28
N GLN A 12 -12.31 8.33 18.04
CA GLN A 12 -11.49 9.46 17.59
C GLN A 12 -10.92 9.25 16.19
N LYS A 13 -10.50 10.33 15.53
CA LYS A 13 -9.76 10.27 14.26
C LYS A 13 -8.27 10.11 14.54
N ASP A 14 -7.59 9.41 13.64
CA ASP A 14 -6.13 9.37 13.64
C ASP A 14 -5.51 10.64 13.04
N ARG A 15 -4.32 10.97 13.52
CA ARG A 15 -3.43 11.91 12.82
C ARG A 15 -2.68 11.16 11.73
N PHE A 16 -2.79 11.61 10.49
CA PHE A 16 -2.11 10.99 9.36
C PHE A 16 -0.76 11.66 9.05
N CYS A 17 0.20 10.90 8.54
CA CYS A 17 1.47 11.43 8.07
C CYS A 17 1.28 12.38 6.88
N LYS A 18 0.52 11.93 5.87
CA LYS A 18 0.18 12.71 4.66
C LYS A 18 -1.28 12.50 4.31
N PRO A 19 -2.23 13.19 4.99
CA PRO A 19 -3.66 12.98 4.79
C PRO A 19 -4.11 13.22 3.34
N HIS A 20 -3.43 14.10 2.58
CA HIS A 20 -3.73 14.37 1.17
C HIS A 20 -3.33 13.24 0.22
N LEU A 21 -2.53 12.27 0.67
CA LEU A 21 -2.16 11.07 -0.10
C LEU A 21 -3.01 9.85 0.28
N THR A 22 -3.83 9.97 1.31
CA THR A 22 -4.65 8.87 1.83
C THR A 22 -6.09 9.05 1.38
N ARG A 23 -6.83 7.93 1.24
CA ARG A 23 -8.26 7.96 0.88
C ARG A 23 -9.05 8.81 1.88
N PRO A 24 -9.91 9.74 1.44
CA PRO A 24 -10.67 10.61 2.34
C PRO A 24 -11.53 9.85 3.36
N SER A 25 -12.07 8.69 2.98
CA SER A 25 -12.84 7.82 3.89
C SER A 25 -12.00 7.30 5.05
N LEU A 26 -10.72 6.96 4.82
CA LEU A 26 -9.81 6.50 5.86
C LEU A 26 -9.36 7.64 6.78
N VAL A 27 -9.13 8.83 6.22
CA VAL A 27 -8.76 10.03 6.99
C VAL A 27 -9.89 10.46 7.93
N LYS A 28 -11.15 10.35 7.48
CA LYS A 28 -12.33 10.73 8.27
C LYS A 28 -12.81 9.63 9.21
N LYS A 29 -12.30 8.39 9.08
CA LYS A 29 -12.73 7.22 9.86
C LYS A 29 -12.53 7.45 11.36
N LEU A 30 -13.60 7.31 12.13
CA LEU A 30 -13.55 7.27 13.58
C LEU A 30 -13.16 5.86 14.04
N ARG A 31 -12.24 5.77 15.00
CA ARG A 31 -11.67 4.51 15.48
C ARG A 31 -11.73 4.44 17.01
N ARG A 32 -11.90 3.22 17.51
CA ARG A 32 -11.76 2.89 18.93
C ARG A 32 -10.31 2.58 19.33
N CYS A 33 -9.44 2.39 18.33
CA CYS A 33 -7.98 2.29 18.51
C CYS A 33 -7.31 3.31 17.59
N VAL A 34 -6.48 4.18 18.16
CA VAL A 34 -5.75 5.23 17.44
C VAL A 34 -4.26 5.07 17.68
N CYS A 35 -3.45 5.66 16.80
CA CYS A 35 -2.00 5.67 16.97
C CYS A 35 -1.61 6.35 18.29
N GLN A 36 -0.67 5.75 19.00
CA GLN A 36 -0.13 6.27 20.25
C GLN A 36 0.49 7.66 20.09
N SER A 37 0.66 8.36 21.22
CA SER A 37 1.42 9.62 21.22
C SER A 37 2.83 9.38 20.66
N GLY A 38 3.28 10.29 19.79
CA GLY A 38 4.54 10.13 19.05
C GLY A 38 4.41 9.41 17.69
N PHE A 39 3.27 8.77 17.41
CA PHE A 39 2.98 8.09 16.15
C PHE A 39 1.96 8.86 15.29
N VAL A 40 1.93 8.52 14.00
CA VAL A 40 0.95 8.97 13.00
C VAL A 40 0.60 7.82 12.06
N ARG A 41 -0.62 7.79 11.52
CA ARG A 41 -1.03 6.76 10.56
C ARG A 41 -0.53 7.09 9.15
N ASN A 42 0.14 6.15 8.49
CA ASN A 42 0.57 6.31 7.10
C ASN A 42 -0.56 5.96 6.11
N ALA A 43 -0.28 6.07 4.82
CA ALA A 43 -1.22 5.75 3.75
C ALA A 43 -1.61 4.25 3.66
N TRP A 44 -0.82 3.35 4.28
CA TRP A 44 -1.08 1.90 4.40
C TRP A 44 -1.86 1.54 5.67
N GLU A 45 -2.40 2.56 6.36
CA GLU A 45 -3.13 2.41 7.62
C GLU A 45 -2.29 1.90 8.79
N GLU A 46 -0.96 2.01 8.73
CA GLU A 46 -0.05 1.60 9.80
C GLU A 46 0.31 2.80 10.68
N CYS A 47 0.44 2.58 12.00
CA CYS A 47 0.98 3.59 12.90
C CYS A 47 2.51 3.57 12.83
N ILE A 48 3.10 4.68 12.36
CA ILE A 48 4.55 4.87 12.23
C ILE A 48 5.01 6.02 13.12
N LEU A 49 6.31 6.07 13.46
CA LEU A 49 6.85 7.17 14.23
C LEU A 49 6.79 8.48 13.45
N LYS A 50 6.46 9.58 14.13
CA LYS A 50 6.49 10.93 13.52
C LYS A 50 7.84 11.26 12.89
N LYS A 51 8.95 10.75 13.43
CA LYS A 51 10.30 10.93 12.85
C LYS A 51 10.44 10.25 11.49
N ASP A 52 9.85 9.08 11.30
CA ASP A 52 9.91 8.36 10.03
C ASP A 52 9.06 9.04 8.97
N CYS A 53 7.87 9.52 9.35
CA CYS A 53 7.07 10.40 8.52
C CYS A 53 7.87 11.62 8.00
N LYS A 54 8.68 12.25 8.88
CA LYS A 54 9.52 13.40 8.52
C LYS A 54 10.61 13.06 7.49
N LYS A 55 11.09 11.80 7.40
CA LYS A 55 12.05 11.37 6.35
C LYS A 55 11.49 11.60 4.94
N CYS A 56 10.16 11.61 4.79
CA CYS A 56 9.48 11.85 3.52
C CYS A 56 8.97 13.29 3.34
N LYS A 57 9.37 14.26 4.18
CA LYS A 57 8.88 15.65 4.11
C LYS A 57 9.08 16.28 2.72
N GLY A 58 10.26 16.12 2.12
CA GLY A 58 10.59 16.64 0.79
C GLY A 58 9.88 15.92 -0.38
N ARG A 59 9.29 14.74 -0.15
CA ARG A 59 8.64 13.94 -1.20
C ARG A 59 7.12 14.11 -1.13
N LYS A 60 6.60 15.15 -1.80
CA LYS A 60 5.17 15.54 -1.69
C LYS A 60 4.17 14.45 -2.08
N LYS A 61 4.53 13.56 -3.02
CA LYS A 61 3.68 12.49 -3.57
C LYS A 61 3.99 11.09 -3.01
N MET A 62 4.85 11.00 -2.00
CA MET A 62 5.23 9.73 -1.38
C MET A 62 4.98 9.81 0.12
N ASP A 63 4.62 8.68 0.72
CA ASP A 63 4.47 8.53 2.16
C ASP A 63 5.47 7.48 2.69
N TYR A 64 5.71 7.47 4.00
CA TYR A 64 6.64 6.51 4.60
C TYR A 64 5.96 5.16 4.77
N ASN A 65 6.51 4.14 4.12
CA ASN A 65 6.10 2.75 4.28
C ASN A 65 7.18 2.04 5.11
N GLY A 66 6.76 1.38 6.20
CA GLY A 66 7.66 0.57 7.03
C GLY A 66 8.12 -0.70 6.32
N CYS A 67 7.37 -1.19 5.35
CA CYS A 67 7.60 -2.45 4.65
C CYS A 67 7.18 -2.31 3.17
N GLU A 68 7.92 -1.50 2.40
CA GLU A 68 7.71 -1.41 0.95
C GLU A 68 8.42 -2.56 0.23
N SER A 69 7.81 -3.13 -0.80
CA SER A 69 8.47 -4.17 -1.61
C SER A 69 9.84 -3.68 -2.12
N ALA A 70 10.83 -4.59 -2.06
CA ALA A 70 12.12 -4.39 -2.72
C ALA A 70 11.99 -4.21 -4.25
N CYS A 71 10.89 -4.69 -4.84
CA CYS A 71 10.56 -4.56 -6.26
C CYS A 71 9.29 -3.71 -6.44
N PRO A 72 9.37 -2.37 -6.34
CA PRO A 72 8.20 -1.53 -6.49
C PRO A 72 7.58 -1.63 -7.88
N LEU A 73 6.26 -1.60 -7.92
CA LEU A 73 5.50 -1.50 -9.16
C LEU A 73 5.83 -0.19 -9.88
N THR A 74 6.15 -0.32 -11.17
CA THR A 74 6.54 0.79 -12.03
C THR A 74 5.60 0.89 -13.23
N CYS A 75 5.12 2.11 -13.52
CA CYS A 75 4.22 2.41 -14.61
C CYS A 75 4.76 1.89 -15.95
N GLY A 76 3.96 1.05 -16.64
CA GLY A 76 4.28 0.52 -17.96
C GLY A 76 5.43 -0.49 -18.02
N GLN A 77 6.02 -0.85 -16.87
CA GLN A 77 7.08 -1.86 -16.78
C GLN A 77 6.52 -3.22 -16.37
N PRO A 78 7.13 -4.33 -16.80
CA PRO A 78 6.78 -5.66 -16.31
C PRO A 78 6.87 -5.75 -14.79
N VAL A 79 5.88 -6.38 -14.16
CA VAL A 79 5.99 -6.78 -12.76
C VAL A 79 7.05 -7.88 -12.65
N SER A 80 7.99 -7.72 -11.72
CA SER A 80 9.06 -8.71 -11.53
C SER A 80 8.46 -10.05 -11.07
N SER A 81 8.75 -11.12 -11.79
CA SER A 81 8.43 -12.50 -11.38
C SER A 81 9.35 -12.99 -10.25
N LEU A 82 10.53 -12.39 -10.12
CA LEU A 82 11.56 -12.73 -9.14
C LEU A 82 11.64 -11.62 -8.09
N CYS A 83 10.56 -11.46 -7.32
CA CYS A 83 10.59 -10.60 -6.14
C CYS A 83 10.54 -11.43 -4.87
N THR A 84 11.55 -11.26 -4.01
CA THR A 84 11.55 -11.89 -2.68
C THR A 84 10.49 -11.22 -1.81
N ALA A 85 10.05 -11.92 -0.76
CA ALA A 85 9.17 -11.34 0.26
C ALA A 85 9.86 -10.27 1.15
N GLN A 86 11.08 -9.85 0.79
CA GLN A 86 11.82 -8.83 1.51
C GLN A 86 11.16 -7.47 1.28
N CYS A 87 11.06 -6.71 2.35
CA CYS A 87 10.62 -5.33 2.30
C CYS A 87 11.65 -4.39 2.89
N VAL A 88 11.59 -3.14 2.44
CA VAL A 88 12.53 -2.07 2.77
C VAL A 88 11.74 -0.88 3.28
N SER A 89 12.09 -0.37 4.46
CA SER A 89 11.46 0.83 5.00
C SER A 89 11.93 2.07 4.26
N ARG A 90 11.03 2.72 3.49
CA ARG A 90 11.37 3.91 2.69
C ARG A 90 10.14 4.73 2.34
N CYS A 91 10.37 5.92 1.79
CA CYS A 91 9.31 6.66 1.13
C CYS A 91 8.87 5.92 -0.14
N ALA A 92 7.59 5.57 -0.19
CA ALA A 92 6.98 4.78 -1.25
C ALA A 92 5.77 5.50 -1.86
N CYS A 93 5.36 5.06 -3.04
CA CYS A 93 4.12 5.56 -3.63
C CYS A 93 2.93 5.03 -2.83
N PRO A 94 2.02 5.89 -2.37
CA PRO A 94 0.90 5.47 -1.51
C PRO A 94 -0.04 4.52 -2.26
N PRO A 95 -0.91 3.79 -1.53
CA PRO A 95 -1.85 2.88 -2.16
C PRO A 95 -2.66 3.47 -3.31
N GLY A 96 -2.67 2.78 -4.46
CA GLY A 96 -3.29 3.28 -5.69
C GLY A 96 -2.35 3.96 -6.68
N TYR A 97 -1.08 4.17 -6.31
CA TYR A 97 -0.07 4.83 -7.14
C TYR A 97 1.15 3.95 -7.36
N VAL A 98 1.78 4.11 -8.53
CA VAL A 98 3.00 3.39 -8.94
C VAL A 98 4.12 4.36 -9.27
N VAL A 99 5.36 3.88 -9.26
CA VAL A 99 6.54 4.67 -9.59
C VAL A 99 6.50 5.04 -11.07
N TYR A 100 6.76 6.31 -11.38
CA TYR A 100 6.96 6.75 -12.75
C TYR A 100 8.43 6.54 -13.16
N PRO A 101 8.72 5.79 -14.25
CA PRO A 101 10.08 5.36 -14.56
C PRO A 101 11.04 6.51 -14.90
N LYS A 102 10.54 7.55 -15.59
CA LYS A 102 11.41 8.63 -16.12
C LYS A 102 11.80 9.68 -15.07
N LYS A 103 11.13 9.71 -13.90
CA LYS A 103 11.39 10.73 -12.87
C LYS A 103 11.30 10.13 -11.48
N LYS A 104 12.47 9.93 -10.86
CA LYS A 104 12.58 9.43 -9.47
C LYS A 104 11.70 10.24 -8.53
N GLY A 105 11.04 9.56 -7.59
CA GLY A 105 10.15 10.19 -6.61
C GLY A 105 8.81 10.69 -7.16
N THR A 106 8.48 10.40 -8.43
CA THR A 106 7.17 10.71 -9.00
C THR A 106 6.27 9.49 -8.93
N CYS A 107 5.09 9.68 -8.36
CA CYS A 107 4.05 8.67 -8.29
C CYS A 107 2.90 9.07 -9.23
N VAL A 108 2.40 8.10 -10.00
CA VAL A 108 1.27 8.26 -10.92
C VAL A 108 0.17 7.26 -10.56
N PRO A 109 -1.11 7.59 -10.79
CA PRO A 109 -2.21 6.66 -10.49
C PRO A 109 -2.05 5.37 -11.30
N ALA A 110 -2.06 4.21 -10.63
CA ALA A 110 -1.90 2.92 -11.29
C ALA A 110 -3.02 2.63 -12.30
N ARG A 111 -4.22 3.20 -12.09
CA ARG A 111 -5.34 3.11 -13.03
C ARG A 111 -5.06 3.79 -14.37
N LYS A 112 -4.25 4.85 -14.38
CA LYS A 112 -3.89 5.59 -15.61
C LYS A 112 -2.69 4.95 -16.31
N CYS A 113 -1.80 4.32 -15.55
CA CYS A 113 -0.64 3.62 -16.08
C CYS A 113 -0.38 2.36 -15.26
N PRO A 114 -1.07 1.25 -15.56
CA PRO A 114 -0.87 0.01 -14.85
C PRO A 114 0.51 -0.58 -15.17
N PRO A 115 1.13 -1.29 -14.22
CA PRO A 115 2.24 -2.19 -14.52
C PRO A 115 1.83 -3.25 -15.54
N LYS A 116 2.79 -3.77 -16.31
CA LYS A 116 2.55 -4.85 -17.25
C LYS A 116 2.55 -6.19 -16.51
N CYS A 117 1.42 -6.88 -16.55
CA CYS A 117 1.28 -8.20 -15.95
C CYS A 117 1.67 -9.31 -16.94
N PRO A 118 2.02 -10.50 -16.43
CA PRO A 118 2.22 -11.69 -17.26
C PRO A 118 1.01 -12.03 -18.13
N ARG A 119 1.22 -12.84 -19.17
CA ARG A 119 0.16 -13.29 -20.07
C ARG A 119 -0.98 -13.93 -19.27
N HIS A 120 -2.22 -13.68 -19.71
CA HIS A 120 -3.45 -14.15 -19.05
C HIS A 120 -3.67 -13.65 -17.61
N SER A 121 -3.00 -12.56 -17.21
CA SER A 121 -3.23 -11.90 -15.93
C SER A 121 -3.44 -10.39 -16.12
N ARG A 122 -4.07 -9.75 -15.14
CA ARG A 122 -4.38 -8.31 -15.16
C ARG A 122 -4.04 -7.68 -13.82
N PHE A 123 -3.59 -6.43 -13.87
CA PHE A 123 -3.29 -5.68 -12.65
C PHE A 123 -4.58 -5.34 -11.91
N GLN A 124 -4.60 -5.58 -10.60
CA GLN A 124 -5.67 -5.14 -9.71
C GLN A 124 -5.08 -4.43 -8.50
N LEU A 125 -5.70 -3.31 -8.12
CA LEU A 125 -5.31 -2.53 -6.93
C LEU A 125 -5.67 -3.24 -5.63
N CYS A 126 -6.78 -3.95 -5.62
CA CYS A 126 -7.26 -4.72 -4.48
C CYS A 126 -7.20 -6.19 -4.88
N VAL A 127 -6.34 -6.95 -4.21
CA VAL A 127 -6.08 -8.35 -4.53
C VAL A 127 -6.55 -9.21 -3.38
N SER A 128 -7.29 -10.28 -3.72
CA SER A 128 -7.66 -11.28 -2.74
C SER A 128 -6.51 -12.27 -2.56
N THR A 129 -6.18 -12.63 -1.31
CA THR A 129 -5.22 -13.70 -1.03
C THR A 129 -5.69 -15.06 -1.58
N CYS A 130 -6.97 -15.21 -1.95
CA CYS A 130 -7.44 -16.41 -2.62
C CYS A 130 -7.09 -16.49 -4.10
N GLN A 131 -6.50 -15.43 -4.67
CA GLN A 131 -6.05 -15.36 -6.06
C GLN A 131 -4.52 -15.41 -6.14
N HIS A 132 -3.89 -16.22 -5.29
CA HIS A 132 -2.44 -16.24 -5.11
C HIS A 132 -1.72 -17.00 -6.26
N TRP A 133 -1.78 -16.45 -7.49
CA TRP A 133 -1.02 -16.84 -8.69
C TRP A 133 -1.60 -18.00 -9.51
N CYS A 134 -1.34 -17.99 -10.83
CA CYS A 134 -1.93 -18.93 -11.77
C CYS A 134 -1.33 -20.32 -11.56
N GLY A 135 -2.19 -21.34 -11.45
CA GLY A 135 -1.75 -22.72 -11.21
C GLY A 135 -1.28 -23.02 -9.79
N ARG A 136 -1.57 -22.16 -8.80
CA ARG A 136 -1.29 -22.44 -7.38
C ARG A 136 -2.55 -22.81 -6.59
N PRO A 137 -2.44 -23.67 -5.56
CA PRO A 137 -3.57 -24.02 -4.69
C PRO A 137 -4.16 -22.79 -4.01
N ARG A 138 -5.49 -22.71 -3.98
CA ARG A 138 -6.18 -21.61 -3.30
C ARG A 138 -6.13 -21.79 -1.78
N PRO A 139 -5.78 -20.75 -1.01
CA PRO A 139 -5.87 -20.81 0.44
C PRO A 139 -7.34 -20.90 0.89
N LYS A 140 -7.58 -21.60 2.01
CA LYS A 140 -8.93 -21.78 2.60
C LYS A 140 -9.53 -20.50 3.16
N LYS A 141 -8.70 -19.52 3.56
CA LYS A 141 -9.11 -18.23 4.11
C LYS A 141 -8.64 -17.10 3.21
N CYS A 142 -9.59 -16.25 2.81
CA CYS A 142 -9.34 -15.11 1.94
C CYS A 142 -9.31 -13.81 2.75
N SER A 143 -8.42 -12.90 2.38
CA SER A 143 -8.51 -11.48 2.73
C SER A 143 -8.27 -10.64 1.49
N THR A 144 -8.81 -9.42 1.44
CA THR A 144 -8.57 -8.50 0.32
C THR A 144 -7.64 -7.40 0.77
N GLN A 145 -6.54 -7.21 0.06
CA GLN A 145 -5.55 -6.19 0.36
C GLN A 145 -5.52 -5.16 -0.77
N CYS A 146 -5.67 -3.88 -0.40
CA CYS A 146 -5.74 -2.76 -1.35
C CYS A 146 -4.52 -1.83 -1.27
N ASN A 147 -3.39 -2.37 -0.79
CA ASN A 147 -2.19 -1.61 -0.47
C ASN A 147 -1.42 -1.29 -1.75
N SER A 148 -0.69 -2.25 -2.31
CA SER A 148 0.16 -2.03 -3.48
C SER A 148 -0.48 -2.47 -4.79
N GLY A 149 -1.47 -3.37 -4.71
CA GLY A 149 -1.99 -4.09 -5.87
C GLY A 149 -1.03 -5.19 -6.35
N ASP A 150 -1.52 -6.05 -7.23
CA ASP A 150 -0.75 -7.17 -7.80
C ASP A 150 -1.39 -7.62 -9.13
N CYS A 151 -0.70 -8.48 -9.86
CA CYS A 151 -1.23 -9.18 -11.02
C CYS A 151 -2.07 -10.37 -10.58
N VAL A 152 -3.31 -10.43 -11.03
CA VAL A 152 -4.21 -11.57 -10.78
C VAL A 152 -4.62 -12.24 -12.08
N CYS A 153 -4.81 -13.56 -12.02
CA CYS A 153 -5.19 -14.35 -13.18
C CYS A 153 -6.54 -13.90 -13.75
N SER A 154 -6.64 -13.98 -15.07
CA SER A 154 -7.90 -13.82 -15.78
C SER A 154 -8.82 -15.00 -15.48
N ARG A 155 -10.13 -14.80 -15.67
CA ARG A 155 -11.11 -15.87 -15.51
C ARG A 155 -10.72 -17.04 -16.45
N GLY A 156 -10.67 -18.26 -15.92
CA GLY A 156 -10.24 -19.45 -16.67
C GLY A 156 -8.74 -19.80 -16.58
N TYR A 157 -7.94 -18.99 -15.89
CA TYR A 157 -6.48 -19.20 -15.73
C TYR A 157 -6.03 -19.29 -14.27
N ALA A 158 -6.98 -19.53 -13.35
CA ALA A 158 -6.83 -19.41 -11.89
C ALA A 158 -7.25 -20.68 -11.16
#